data_AF-A0AAE8HK21-F1
#
_entry.id   AF-A0AAE8HK21-F1
#
_cell.length_a   1.000
_cell.length_b   1.000
_cell.length_c   1.000
_cell.angle_alpha   90.00
_cell.angle_beta   90.00
_cell.angle_gamma   90.00
#
_symmetry.space_group_name_H-M   'P 1'
#
loop_
_entity.id
_entity.type
_entity.pdbx_description
1 polymer ?
#
loop_
_entity_poly.entity_id
_entity_poly.type
_entity_poly.pdbx_seq_one_letter_code
_entity_poly.pdbx_strand_id
1 'polypeptide(L)'
;MLSEEQRQAKKERQRRYRAKNRERLAEYSRAYRKDNAEAIRQQEKSSPARKASQNRRDAVREAAPERREWMRQYKRANRAAIAKQERKALEAMPHRKLAKNLRIRLNRAIKGGWKSGSAVELLGCSVESAMKHIESLFEHGMSWDNWGEWHIDHIRPLASFNLENAEQLADACHYTNLRPLWKVDNLRKGARNTVGHTEINAFGDTSSGCALGQGTRRSEEAAFAA
;
A
#
# COMPACT_ATOMS: atom_id res chain seq x y z
N MET A 1 13.47 40.04 55.37
CA MET A 1 13.61 39.06 54.26
C MET A 1 14.98 38.39 54.37
N LEU A 2 15.11 37.10 54.03
CA LEU A 2 16.42 36.41 54.05
C LEU A 2 17.38 37.03 53.04
N SER A 3 18.63 37.29 53.46
CA SER A 3 19.71 37.75 52.57
C SER A 3 20.06 36.69 51.52
N GLU A 4 20.70 37.08 50.43
CA GLU A 4 21.11 36.14 49.38
C GLU A 4 22.06 35.07 49.92
N GLU A 5 22.99 35.46 50.79
CA GLU A 5 23.89 34.54 51.49
C GLU A 5 23.13 33.53 52.35
N GLN A 6 22.11 33.97 53.08
CA GLN A 6 21.25 33.09 53.87
C GLN A 6 20.45 32.12 53.00
N ARG A 7 19.97 32.56 51.82
CA ARG A 7 19.30 31.69 50.84
C ARG A 7 20.28 30.67 50.26
N GLN A 8 21.52 31.08 49.98
CA GLN A 8 22.56 30.21 49.42
C GLN A 8 23.01 29.15 50.44
N ALA A 9 23.27 29.55 51.68
CA ALA A 9 23.60 28.63 52.77
C ALA A 9 22.48 27.60 53.02
N LYS A 10 21.21 28.03 52.93
CA LYS A 10 20.05 27.13 53.05
C LYS A 10 19.99 26.11 51.89
N LYS A 11 20.19 26.56 50.64
CA LYS A 11 20.24 25.68 49.46
C LYS A 11 21.37 24.66 49.58
N GLU A 12 22.56 25.10 50.00
CA GLU A 12 23.72 24.23 50.12
C GLU A 12 23.55 23.20 51.24
N ARG A 13 23.01 23.61 52.39
CA ARG A 13 22.65 22.68 53.48
C ARG A 13 21.66 21.61 53.01
N GLN A 14 20.62 22.01 52.26
CA GLN A 14 19.66 21.08 51.67
C GLN A 14 20.31 20.14 50.65
N ARG A 15 21.23 20.65 49.81
CA ARG A 15 21.98 19.84 48.84
C ARG A 15 22.82 18.78 49.53
N ARG A 16 23.59 19.16 50.57
CA ARG A 16 24.41 18.24 51.37
C ARG A 16 23.56 17.18 52.06
N TYR A 17 22.41 17.56 52.62
CA TYR A 17 21.46 16.63 53.23
C TYR A 17 20.92 15.63 52.22
N ARG A 18 20.45 16.10 51.05
CA ARG A 18 19.93 15.24 49.98
C ARG A 18 21.00 14.28 49.44
N ALA A 19 22.25 14.73 49.31
CA ALA A 19 23.36 13.89 48.86
C ALA A 19 23.66 12.76 49.85
N LYS A 20 23.78 13.09 51.15
CA LYS A 20 24.04 12.09 52.21
C LYS A 20 22.87 11.11 52.42
N ASN A 21 21.64 11.51 52.12
CA ASN A 21 20.44 10.70 52.34
C ASN A 21 19.79 10.20 51.05
N ARG A 22 20.49 10.25 49.92
CA ARG A 22 19.93 10.01 48.59
C ARG A 22 19.18 8.68 48.50
N GLU A 23 19.81 7.61 48.97
CA GLU A 23 19.27 6.25 48.90
C GLU A 23 18.04 6.09 49.80
N ARG A 24 18.16 6.48 51.07
CA ARG A 24 17.04 6.49 52.03
C ARG A 24 15.84 7.29 51.52
N LEU A 25 16.08 8.48 50.96
CA LEU A 25 15.02 9.32 50.39
C LEU A 25 14.40 8.68 49.15
N ALA A 26 15.19 8.01 48.31
CA ALA A 26 14.70 7.31 47.14
C ALA A 26 13.85 6.08 47.52
N GLU A 27 14.29 5.30 48.51
CA GLU A 27 13.56 4.16 49.05
C GLU A 27 12.23 4.58 49.69
N TYR A 28 12.26 5.59 50.56
CA TYR A 28 11.05 6.20 51.11
C TYR A 28 10.09 6.68 50.01
N SER A 29 10.61 7.37 48.98
CA SER A 29 9.78 7.84 47.85
C SER A 29 9.23 6.70 46.99
N ARG A 30 9.92 5.55 46.91
CA ARG A 30 9.43 4.35 46.22
C ARG A 30 8.32 3.68 47.04
N ALA A 31 8.53 3.46 48.34
CA ALA A 31 7.54 2.91 49.25
C ALA A 31 6.27 3.79 49.26
N TYR A 32 6.43 5.10 49.44
CA TYR A 32 5.31 6.05 49.40
C TYR A 32 4.52 5.97 48.10
N ARG A 33 5.18 5.96 46.93
CA ARG A 33 4.49 5.84 45.63
C ARG A 33 3.78 4.49 45.46
N LYS A 34 4.35 3.41 45.99
CA LYS A 34 3.74 2.07 45.95
C LYS A 34 2.50 2.03 46.83
N ASP A 35 2.63 2.43 48.08
CA ASP A 35 1.57 2.33 49.08
C ASP A 35 0.43 3.31 48.81
N ASN A 36 0.72 4.45 48.17
CA ASN A 36 -0.27 5.45 47.77
C ASN A 36 -0.60 5.43 46.27
N ALA A 37 -0.23 4.36 45.55
CA ALA A 37 -0.37 4.29 44.08
C ALA A 37 -1.82 4.55 43.62
N GLU A 38 -2.79 4.00 44.35
CA GLU A 38 -4.20 4.17 44.02
C GLU A 38 -4.67 5.61 44.24
N ALA A 39 -4.33 6.22 45.38
CA ALA A 39 -4.68 7.60 45.69
C ALA A 39 -4.06 8.58 44.68
N ILE A 40 -2.78 8.37 44.33
CA ILE A 40 -2.09 9.14 43.28
C ILE A 40 -2.83 8.99 41.95
N ARG A 41 -3.18 7.77 41.55
CA ARG A 41 -3.92 7.49 40.32
C ARG A 41 -5.30 8.14 40.31
N GLN A 42 -6.02 8.15 41.44
CA GLN A 42 -7.32 8.79 41.58
C GLN A 42 -7.19 10.32 41.48
N GLN A 43 -6.19 10.90 42.15
CA GLN A 43 -5.88 12.33 42.06
C GLN A 43 -5.53 12.73 40.62
N GLU A 44 -4.67 11.97 39.93
CA GLU A 44 -4.33 12.19 38.53
C GLU A 44 -5.54 12.08 37.60
N LYS A 45 -6.43 11.09 37.81
CA LYS A 45 -7.69 10.97 37.06
C LYS A 45 -8.58 12.19 37.26
N SER A 46 -8.63 12.71 38.48
CA SER A 46 -9.45 13.87 38.85
C SER A 46 -8.83 15.22 38.45
N SER A 47 -7.53 15.22 38.09
CA SER A 47 -6.76 16.41 37.73
C SER A 47 -7.42 17.17 36.57
N PRO A 48 -7.47 18.52 36.63
CA PRO A 48 -8.04 19.35 35.57
C PRO A 48 -7.46 19.04 34.19
N ALA A 49 -6.14 18.79 34.11
CA ALA A 49 -5.47 18.47 32.85
C ALA A 49 -5.97 17.15 32.25
N ARG A 50 -6.18 16.12 33.09
CA ARG A 50 -6.68 14.82 32.64
C ARG A 50 -8.13 14.89 32.21
N LYS A 51 -8.97 15.60 32.97
CA LYS A 51 -10.38 15.87 32.62
C LYS A 51 -10.50 16.65 31.30
N ALA A 52 -9.70 17.70 31.12
CA ALA A 52 -9.70 18.48 29.87
C ALA A 52 -9.30 17.63 28.65
N SER A 53 -8.31 16.75 28.80
CA SER A 53 -7.90 15.81 27.75
C SER A 53 -9.02 14.81 27.41
N GLN A 54 -9.68 14.27 28.44
CA GLN A 54 -10.80 13.35 28.26
C GLN A 54 -11.98 14.04 27.57
N ASN A 55 -12.39 15.22 28.06
CA ASN A 55 -13.47 16.01 27.46
C ASN A 55 -13.20 16.35 25.99
N ARG A 56 -11.94 16.66 25.63
CA ARG A 56 -11.57 16.90 24.23
C ARG A 56 -11.76 15.65 23.38
N ARG A 57 -11.35 14.48 23.89
CA ARG A 57 -11.53 13.21 23.18
C ARG A 57 -13.01 12.87 23.00
N ASP A 58 -13.80 13.05 24.05
CA ASP A 58 -15.23 12.80 24.01
C ASP A 58 -15.92 13.76 23.04
N ALA A 59 -15.63 15.07 23.08
CA ALA A 59 -16.15 16.04 22.11
C ALA A 59 -15.81 15.69 20.65
N VAL A 60 -14.59 15.19 20.40
CA VAL A 60 -14.19 14.71 19.07
C VAL A 60 -14.97 13.45 18.66
N ARG A 61 -15.24 12.54 19.60
CA ARG A 61 -16.02 11.32 19.38
C ARG A 61 -17.49 11.65 19.09
N GLU A 62 -18.10 12.53 19.88
CA GLU A 62 -19.49 12.95 19.70
C GLU A 62 -19.68 13.69 18.36
N ALA A 63 -18.73 14.52 17.94
CA ALA A 63 -18.77 15.19 16.63
C ALA A 63 -18.38 14.27 15.44
N ALA A 64 -17.94 13.04 15.69
CA ALA A 64 -17.44 12.15 14.63
C ALA A 64 -18.50 11.73 13.60
N PRO A 65 -19.77 11.41 13.97
CA PRO A 65 -20.81 11.04 13.01
C PRO A 65 -21.13 12.17 12.04
N GLU A 66 -21.36 13.39 12.55
CA GLU A 66 -21.65 14.57 11.73
C GLU A 66 -20.49 14.90 10.80
N ARG A 67 -19.26 14.91 11.33
CA ARG A 67 -18.05 15.11 10.51
C ARG A 67 -17.94 14.05 9.42
N ARG A 68 -18.23 12.78 9.73
CA ARG A 68 -18.18 11.67 8.76
C ARG A 68 -19.23 11.88 7.67
N GLU A 69 -20.43 12.30 8.03
CA GLU A 69 -21.51 12.53 7.07
C GLU A 69 -21.23 13.75 6.18
N TRP A 70 -20.81 14.86 6.77
CA TRP A 70 -20.34 16.03 6.03
C TRP A 70 -19.22 15.67 5.04
N MET A 71 -18.21 14.91 5.49
CA MET A 71 -17.12 14.44 4.61
C MET A 71 -17.62 13.56 3.47
N ARG A 72 -18.64 12.71 3.70
CA ARG A 72 -19.25 11.90 2.63
C ARG A 72 -19.94 12.77 1.59
N GLN A 73 -20.75 13.73 2.04
CA GLN A 73 -21.45 14.66 1.16
C GLN A 73 -20.48 15.53 0.37
N TYR A 74 -19.47 16.09 1.05
CA TYR A 74 -18.40 16.86 0.41
C TYR A 74 -17.69 16.06 -0.68
N LYS A 75 -17.30 14.81 -0.39
CA LYS A 75 -16.66 13.92 -1.37
C LYS A 75 -17.57 13.59 -2.55
N ARG A 76 -18.88 13.42 -2.31
CA ARG A 76 -19.87 13.16 -3.35
C ARG A 76 -20.04 14.37 -4.27
N ALA A 77 -20.24 15.55 -3.69
CA ALA A 77 -20.41 16.80 -4.43
C ALA A 77 -19.15 17.18 -5.23
N ASN A 78 -17.95 16.92 -4.68
CA ASN A 78 -16.68 17.29 -5.28
C ASN A 78 -15.96 16.11 -5.97
N ARG A 79 -16.66 15.01 -6.28
CA ARG A 79 -16.05 13.77 -6.78
C ARG A 79 -15.14 14.00 -8.00
N ALA A 80 -15.60 14.78 -8.97
CA ALA A 80 -14.86 15.06 -10.20
C ALA A 80 -13.59 15.90 -9.94
N ALA A 81 -13.70 16.95 -9.10
CA ALA A 81 -12.57 17.81 -8.76
C ALA A 81 -11.51 17.03 -7.95
N ILE A 82 -11.93 16.24 -6.96
CA ILE A 82 -11.05 15.37 -6.17
C ILE A 82 -10.34 14.36 -7.08
N ALA A 83 -11.07 13.70 -7.97
CA ALA A 83 -10.49 12.73 -8.92
C ALA A 83 -9.49 13.39 -9.87
N LYS A 84 -9.77 14.62 -10.36
CA LYS A 84 -8.87 15.40 -11.21
C LYS A 84 -7.57 15.74 -10.48
N GLN A 85 -7.67 16.22 -9.23
CA GLN A 85 -6.51 16.56 -8.42
C GLN A 85 -5.67 15.31 -8.09
N GLU A 86 -6.33 14.21 -7.74
CA GLU A 86 -5.64 12.94 -7.46
C GLU A 86 -4.93 12.41 -8.71
N ARG A 87 -5.56 12.47 -9.89
CA ARG A 87 -4.93 12.06 -11.14
C ARG A 87 -3.65 12.85 -11.42
N LYS A 88 -3.71 14.17 -11.32
CA LYS A 88 -2.55 15.06 -11.52
C LYS A 88 -1.42 14.73 -10.53
N ALA A 89 -1.76 14.48 -9.26
CA ALA A 89 -0.76 14.13 -8.25
C ALA A 89 -0.09 12.76 -8.51
N LEU A 90 -0.84 11.80 -9.06
CA LEU A 90 -0.30 10.47 -9.40
C LEU A 90 0.51 10.45 -10.69
N GLU A 91 0.17 11.30 -11.68
CA GLU A 91 0.97 11.51 -12.89
C GLU A 91 2.37 12.01 -12.53
N ALA A 92 2.48 12.93 -11.57
CA ALA A 92 3.77 13.44 -11.09
C ALA A 92 4.58 12.42 -10.26
N MET A 93 3.99 11.29 -9.84
CA MET A 93 4.63 10.31 -8.96
C MET A 93 4.37 8.86 -9.43
N PRO A 94 5.08 8.39 -10.48
CA PRO A 94 4.87 7.05 -11.05
C PRO A 94 4.98 5.91 -10.03
N HIS A 95 5.92 5.98 -9.08
CA HIS A 95 6.05 4.98 -8.00
C HIS A 95 4.78 4.89 -7.12
N ARG A 96 4.11 6.02 -6.83
CA ARG A 96 2.85 6.01 -6.08
C ARG A 96 1.70 5.48 -6.94
N LYS A 97 1.68 5.82 -8.23
CA LYS A 97 0.72 5.29 -9.20
C LYS A 97 0.85 3.75 -9.33
N LEU A 98 2.08 3.23 -9.37
CA LEU A 98 2.39 1.79 -9.38
C LEU A 98 1.81 1.10 -8.16
N ALA A 99 2.22 1.55 -6.97
CA ALA A 99 1.80 0.95 -5.72
C ALA A 99 0.27 1.04 -5.54
N LYS A 100 -0.38 2.12 -5.97
CA LYS A 100 -1.85 2.25 -5.95
C LYS A 100 -2.51 1.23 -6.88
N ASN A 101 -2.04 1.12 -8.13
CA ASN A 101 -2.62 0.22 -9.12
C ASN A 101 -2.48 -1.25 -8.72
N LEU A 102 -1.30 -1.65 -8.21
CA LEU A 102 -1.07 -3.00 -7.70
C LEU A 102 -2.02 -3.34 -6.54
N ARG A 103 -2.16 -2.44 -5.55
CA ARG A 103 -3.12 -2.60 -4.45
C ARG A 103 -4.55 -2.77 -4.94
N ILE A 104 -5.00 -1.92 -5.87
CA ILE A 104 -6.37 -1.98 -6.42
C ILE A 104 -6.61 -3.31 -7.13
N ARG A 105 -5.65 -3.76 -7.95
CA ARG A 105 -5.76 -5.02 -8.69
C ARG A 105 -5.80 -6.22 -7.75
N LEU A 106 -4.90 -6.24 -6.77
CA LEU A 106 -4.85 -7.30 -5.77
C LEU A 106 -6.15 -7.38 -4.95
N ASN A 107 -6.66 -6.23 -4.48
CA ASN A 107 -7.91 -6.17 -3.73
C ASN A 107 -9.14 -6.61 -4.55
N ARG A 108 -9.10 -6.47 -5.89
CA ARG A 108 -10.16 -6.98 -6.78
C ARG A 108 -10.06 -8.48 -7.00
N ALA A 109 -8.85 -9.03 -6.99
CA ALA A 109 -8.61 -10.46 -7.18
C ALA A 109 -8.91 -11.27 -5.92
N ILE A 110 -8.61 -10.72 -4.74
CA ILE A 110 -8.90 -11.31 -3.44
C ILE A 110 -10.40 -11.19 -3.13
N LYS A 111 -11.10 -12.33 -3.12
CA LYS A 111 -12.49 -12.42 -2.66
C LYS A 111 -12.52 -12.53 -1.12
N GLY A 112 -13.52 -11.94 -0.46
CA GLY A 112 -13.69 -12.04 1.00
C GLY A 112 -12.76 -11.16 1.85
N GLY A 113 -11.87 -10.38 1.24
CA GLY A 113 -11.03 -9.40 1.96
C GLY A 113 -9.87 -10.00 2.76
N TRP A 114 -9.59 -11.30 2.64
CA TRP A 114 -8.41 -11.91 3.24
C TRP A 114 -7.17 -11.38 2.54
N LYS A 115 -6.38 -10.56 3.24
CA LYS A 115 -5.04 -10.24 2.77
C LYS A 115 -4.01 -10.50 3.86
N SER A 116 -3.07 -11.40 3.56
CA SER A 116 -1.81 -11.46 4.29
C SER A 116 -0.85 -10.43 3.67
N GLY A 117 -0.46 -9.40 4.42
CA GLY A 117 0.61 -8.47 4.04
C GLY A 117 0.26 -7.26 3.16
N SER A 118 1.26 -6.42 2.89
CA SER A 118 1.17 -5.26 2.00
C SER A 118 1.36 -5.67 0.54
N ALA A 119 0.66 -5.00 -0.39
CA ALA A 119 0.84 -5.30 -1.83
C ALA A 119 2.23 -4.87 -2.31
N VAL A 120 2.86 -3.96 -1.57
CA VAL A 120 4.23 -3.52 -1.83
C VAL A 120 5.24 -4.50 -1.25
N GLU A 121 4.94 -5.16 -0.12
CA GLU A 121 5.81 -6.21 0.43
C GLU A 121 5.80 -7.44 -0.49
N LEU A 122 4.63 -7.81 -1.02
CA LEU A 122 4.47 -8.92 -1.95
C LEU A 122 5.20 -8.74 -3.29
N LEU A 123 5.74 -7.55 -3.58
CA LEU A 123 6.60 -7.36 -4.75
C LEU A 123 7.91 -8.14 -4.63
N GLY A 124 8.39 -8.43 -3.42
CA GLY A 124 9.71 -9.03 -3.18
C GLY A 124 10.88 -8.07 -3.37
N CYS A 125 10.62 -6.80 -3.70
CA CYS A 125 11.63 -5.75 -3.83
C CYS A 125 11.04 -4.36 -3.55
N SER A 126 11.87 -3.31 -3.60
CA SER A 126 11.38 -1.94 -3.49
C SER A 126 10.53 -1.56 -4.72
N VAL A 127 9.60 -0.61 -4.56
CA VAL A 127 8.79 -0.10 -5.67
C VAL A 127 9.68 0.46 -6.80
N GLU A 128 10.80 1.08 -6.45
CA GLU A 128 11.77 1.63 -7.41
C GLU A 128 12.47 0.52 -8.20
N SER A 129 12.85 -0.58 -7.55
CA SER A 129 13.43 -1.75 -8.22
C SER A 129 12.41 -2.41 -9.17
N ALA A 130 11.15 -2.55 -8.72
CA ALA A 130 10.08 -3.06 -9.57
C ALA A 130 9.83 -2.15 -10.79
N MET A 131 9.90 -0.83 -10.62
CA MET A 131 9.82 0.11 -11.73
C MET A 131 10.96 -0.09 -12.73
N LYS A 132 12.21 -0.16 -12.27
CA LYS A 132 13.37 -0.40 -13.15
C LYS A 132 13.24 -1.72 -13.91
N HIS A 133 12.73 -2.76 -13.25
CA HIS A 133 12.46 -4.03 -13.90
C HIS A 133 11.40 -3.90 -15.01
N ILE A 134 10.27 -3.27 -14.74
CA ILE A 134 9.21 -3.04 -15.73
C ILE A 134 9.72 -2.21 -16.91
N GLU A 135 10.49 -1.16 -16.62
CA GLU A 135 11.09 -0.29 -17.63
C GLU A 135 12.09 -1.03 -18.53
N SER A 136 12.85 -1.97 -17.97
CA SER A 136 13.74 -2.83 -18.77
C SER A 136 13.02 -3.76 -19.74
N LEU A 137 11.70 -3.95 -19.57
CA LEU A 137 10.84 -4.77 -20.43
C LEU A 137 10.01 -3.93 -21.41
N PHE A 138 10.21 -2.61 -21.48
CA PHE A 138 9.47 -1.75 -22.40
C PHE A 138 9.72 -2.08 -23.87
N GLU A 139 8.64 -2.19 -24.63
CA GLU A 139 8.68 -2.30 -26.08
C GLU A 139 8.78 -0.91 -26.74
N HIS A 140 9.01 -0.88 -28.06
CA HIS A 140 9.13 0.37 -28.80
C HIS A 140 7.92 1.28 -28.57
N GLY A 141 8.20 2.51 -28.15
CA GLY A 141 7.17 3.52 -27.87
C GLY A 141 6.56 3.46 -26.47
N MET A 142 6.93 2.51 -25.60
CA MET A 142 6.50 2.53 -24.20
C MET A 142 7.37 3.47 -23.36
N SER A 143 6.75 4.25 -22.49
CA SER A 143 7.43 5.04 -21.46
C SER A 143 6.55 5.23 -20.23
N TRP A 144 7.13 5.74 -19.14
CA TRP A 144 6.33 6.13 -17.97
C TRP A 144 5.38 7.30 -18.26
N ASP A 145 5.70 8.14 -19.27
CA ASP A 145 4.90 9.30 -19.67
C ASP A 145 3.60 8.91 -20.37
N ASN A 146 3.62 7.84 -21.18
CA ASN A 146 2.41 7.31 -21.83
C ASN A 146 1.75 6.17 -21.04
N TRP A 147 2.04 6.08 -19.74
CA TRP A 147 1.45 5.08 -18.87
C TRP A 147 -0.08 5.27 -18.72
N GLY A 148 -0.82 4.38 -19.38
CA GLY A 148 -2.26 4.43 -19.59
C GLY A 148 -2.62 3.86 -20.95
N GLU A 149 -1.71 4.01 -21.92
CA GLU A 149 -1.74 3.34 -23.23
C GLU A 149 -1.27 1.88 -23.12
N TRP A 150 -0.35 1.61 -22.19
CA TRP A 150 0.03 0.29 -21.75
C TRP A 150 -0.36 0.06 -20.28
N HIS A 151 -0.51 -1.20 -19.92
CA HIS A 151 -0.87 -1.67 -18.60
C HIS A 151 0.24 -2.57 -18.05
N ILE A 152 0.32 -2.67 -16.73
CA ILE A 152 1.05 -3.76 -16.10
C ILE A 152 0.23 -5.03 -16.32
N ASP A 153 0.83 -6.14 -16.66
CA ASP A 153 0.20 -7.44 -16.82
C ASP A 153 0.90 -8.44 -15.89
N HIS A 154 0.15 -9.45 -15.43
CA HIS A 154 0.74 -10.59 -14.74
C HIS A 154 1.04 -11.66 -15.79
N ILE A 155 2.31 -12.03 -15.95
CA ILE A 155 2.76 -13.02 -16.93
C ILE A 155 1.97 -14.31 -16.75
N ARG A 156 1.99 -14.85 -15.52
CA ARG A 156 1.04 -15.84 -15.03
C ARG A 156 -0.14 -15.09 -14.39
N PRO A 157 -1.37 -15.21 -14.91
CA PRO A 157 -2.53 -14.48 -14.40
C PRO A 157 -2.85 -14.84 -12.95
N LEU A 158 -3.32 -13.85 -12.19
CA LEU A 158 -3.75 -14.02 -10.78
C LEU A 158 -4.79 -15.13 -10.62
N ALA A 159 -5.66 -15.34 -11.60
CA ALA A 159 -6.71 -16.36 -11.58
C ALA A 159 -6.16 -17.80 -11.57
N SER A 160 -4.88 -18.00 -11.92
CA SER A 160 -4.23 -19.32 -11.91
C SER A 160 -3.56 -19.66 -10.57
N PHE A 161 -3.56 -18.74 -9.60
CA PHE A 161 -2.98 -18.94 -8.28
C PHE A 161 -4.08 -19.18 -7.24
N ASN A 162 -3.78 -19.97 -6.22
CA ASN A 162 -4.56 -19.97 -5.00
C ASN A 162 -4.13 -18.78 -4.12
N LEU A 163 -4.88 -17.67 -4.21
CA LEU A 163 -4.56 -16.43 -3.49
C LEU A 163 -4.81 -16.50 -1.96
N GLU A 164 -5.43 -17.57 -1.46
CA GLU A 164 -5.57 -17.82 -0.02
C GLU A 164 -4.29 -18.40 0.59
N ASN A 165 -3.42 -18.98 -0.24
CA ASN A 165 -2.10 -19.42 0.17
C ASN A 165 -1.11 -18.24 0.10
N ALA A 166 -0.43 -17.96 1.20
CA ALA A 166 0.45 -16.80 1.33
C ALA A 166 1.68 -16.86 0.39
N GLU A 167 2.24 -18.04 0.14
CA GLU A 167 3.39 -18.23 -0.75
C GLU A 167 2.96 -18.02 -2.21
N GLN A 168 1.86 -18.64 -2.63
CA GLN A 168 1.31 -18.44 -3.98
C GLN A 168 0.87 -16.98 -4.21
N LEU A 169 0.37 -16.30 -3.18
CA LEU A 169 0.05 -14.88 -3.24
C LEU A 169 1.30 -14.01 -3.44
N ALA A 170 2.39 -14.35 -2.76
CA ALA A 170 3.69 -13.68 -2.93
C ALA A 170 4.22 -13.90 -4.35
N ASP A 171 4.24 -15.14 -4.84
CA ASP A 171 4.66 -15.46 -6.22
C ASP A 171 3.81 -14.75 -7.27
N ALA A 172 2.49 -14.70 -7.05
CA ALA A 172 1.55 -14.03 -7.94
C ALA A 172 1.85 -12.53 -8.07
N CYS A 173 2.26 -11.88 -6.97
CA CYS A 173 2.52 -10.44 -6.92
C CYS A 173 3.99 -10.06 -7.10
N HIS A 174 4.90 -11.04 -7.13
CA HIS A 174 6.33 -10.81 -7.21
C HIS A 174 6.70 -10.03 -8.47
N TYR A 175 7.69 -9.14 -8.39
CA TYR A 175 8.04 -8.23 -9.49
C TYR A 175 8.39 -8.97 -10.79
N THR A 176 8.95 -10.19 -10.70
CA THR A 176 9.29 -11.02 -11.86
C THR A 176 8.08 -11.59 -12.60
N ASN A 177 6.90 -11.63 -11.97
CA ASN A 177 5.65 -12.01 -12.62
C ASN A 177 4.95 -10.80 -13.28
N LEU A 178 5.52 -9.60 -13.20
CA LEU A 178 4.95 -8.38 -13.78
C LEU A 178 5.66 -8.01 -15.08
N ARG A 179 4.90 -7.56 -16.07
CA ARG A 179 5.45 -6.99 -17.32
C ARG A 179 4.64 -5.79 -17.80
N PRO A 180 5.21 -4.88 -18.59
CA PRO A 180 4.42 -3.96 -19.39
C PRO A 180 3.75 -4.71 -20.55
N LEU A 181 2.53 -4.33 -20.90
CA LEU A 181 1.81 -4.86 -22.05
C LEU A 181 0.87 -3.78 -22.57
N TRP A 182 0.82 -3.57 -23.89
CA TRP A 182 -0.12 -2.62 -24.48
C TRP A 182 -1.55 -2.93 -24.05
N LYS A 183 -2.34 -1.89 -23.80
CA LYS A 183 -3.69 -2.03 -23.26
C LYS A 183 -4.56 -2.94 -24.11
N VAL A 184 -4.47 -2.82 -25.44
CA VAL A 184 -5.23 -3.65 -26.39
C VAL A 184 -4.84 -5.12 -26.25
N ASP A 185 -3.55 -5.43 -26.17
CA ASP A 185 -3.07 -6.82 -26.06
C ASP A 185 -3.37 -7.42 -24.69
N ASN A 186 -3.27 -6.62 -23.63
CA ASN A 186 -3.67 -7.03 -22.30
C ASN A 186 -5.17 -7.36 -22.22
N LEU A 187 -6.02 -6.59 -22.91
CA LEU A 187 -7.45 -6.88 -23.01
C LEU A 187 -7.74 -8.15 -23.81
N ARG A 188 -7.00 -8.39 -24.91
CA ARG A 188 -7.11 -9.61 -25.72
C ARG A 188 -6.66 -10.85 -24.95
N LYS A 189 -5.55 -10.77 -24.19
CA LYS A 189 -5.01 -11.88 -23.39
C LYS A 189 -6.01 -12.40 -22.36
N GLY A 190 -6.67 -11.49 -21.65
CA GLY A 190 -7.57 -11.84 -20.55
C GLY A 190 -6.85 -12.62 -19.44
N ALA A 191 -7.44 -13.72 -18.98
CA ALA A 191 -6.90 -14.57 -17.91
C ALA A 191 -6.07 -15.77 -18.40
N ARG A 192 -5.55 -15.73 -19.64
CA ARG A 192 -4.78 -16.83 -20.23
C ARG A 192 -3.29 -16.74 -19.92
N ASN A 193 -2.61 -17.88 -19.84
CA ASN A 193 -1.16 -17.96 -19.75
C ASN A 193 -0.55 -17.69 -21.13
N THR A 194 0.43 -16.80 -21.20
CA THR A 194 1.18 -16.54 -22.44
C THR A 194 2.66 -16.64 -22.13
N VAL A 195 3.38 -17.53 -22.80
CA VAL A 195 4.85 -17.53 -22.80
C VAL A 195 5.27 -17.02 -24.18
N GLY A 196 5.87 -15.82 -24.23
CA GLY A 196 6.38 -15.19 -25.45
C GLY A 196 5.40 -15.14 -26.64
N HIS A 197 4.55 -14.11 -26.72
CA HIS A 197 3.54 -13.85 -27.79
C HIS A 197 2.67 -15.04 -28.28
N THR A 198 2.80 -16.21 -27.66
CA THR A 198 2.17 -17.45 -28.07
C THR A 198 1.35 -17.96 -26.90
N GLU A 199 0.08 -18.23 -27.16
CA GLU A 199 -0.87 -18.72 -26.16
C GLU A 199 -0.61 -20.21 -25.95
N ILE A 200 -0.31 -20.61 -24.71
CA ILE A 200 -0.20 -22.03 -24.36
C ILE A 200 -1.47 -22.39 -23.58
N ASN A 201 -2.30 -23.23 -24.19
CA ASN A 201 -3.44 -23.82 -23.50
C ASN A 201 -2.94 -24.78 -22.41
N ALA A 202 -3.64 -24.84 -21.28
CA ALA A 202 -3.30 -25.65 -20.11
C ALA A 202 -3.43 -27.17 -20.31
N PHE A 203 -3.55 -27.63 -21.55
CA PHE A 203 -3.39 -29.02 -21.95
C PHE A 203 -2.20 -29.05 -22.89
N GLY A 204 -1.11 -29.68 -22.43
CA GLY A 204 0.08 -29.88 -23.22
C GLY A 204 -0.27 -30.70 -24.45
N ASP A 205 -0.53 -30.01 -25.55
CA ASP A 205 -0.51 -30.60 -26.88
C ASP A 205 0.28 -29.65 -27.79
N THR A 206 1.53 -30.03 -28.02
CA THR A 206 2.32 -29.47 -29.11
C THR A 206 1.75 -30.04 -30.40
N SER A 207 0.73 -29.42 -30.98
CA SER A 207 0.37 -29.70 -32.36
C SER A 207 1.42 -29.05 -33.28
N SER A 208 2.54 -29.74 -33.42
CA SER A 208 3.49 -29.55 -34.51
C SER A 208 3.15 -30.53 -35.62
N GLY A 209 2.93 -30.01 -36.82
CA GLY A 209 2.93 -30.76 -38.08
C GLY A 209 1.56 -31.22 -38.57
N CYS A 210 1.12 -30.76 -39.74
CA CYS A 210 1.51 -31.43 -40.99
C CYS A 210 0.81 -30.75 -42.19
N ALA A 211 1.58 -30.47 -43.23
CA ALA A 211 1.10 -30.06 -44.53
C ALA A 211 0.37 -31.22 -45.22
N LEU A 212 -0.80 -30.97 -45.81
CA LEU A 212 -1.29 -31.68 -46.98
C LEU A 212 -2.06 -30.70 -47.88
N GLY A 213 -1.48 -30.43 -49.04
CA GLY A 213 -2.19 -29.86 -50.17
C GLY A 213 -3.06 -30.89 -50.90
N GLN A 214 -3.72 -30.37 -51.95
CA GLN A 214 -4.52 -31.02 -53.00
C GLN A 214 -6.04 -30.87 -52.82
N GLY A 215 -6.63 -30.11 -53.75
CA GLY A 215 -8.06 -29.90 -53.93
C GLY A 215 -8.32 -28.96 -55.11
N THR A 216 -8.31 -29.54 -56.30
CA THR A 216 -8.42 -28.93 -57.64
C THR A 216 -9.83 -28.44 -58.00
N ARG A 217 -9.92 -27.39 -58.86
CA ARG A 217 -10.83 -27.13 -60.01
C ARG A 217 -10.72 -25.64 -60.41
N ARG A 218 -10.07 -25.23 -61.51
CA ARG A 218 -10.42 -25.22 -62.96
C ARG A 218 -11.66 -24.36 -63.34
N SER A 219 -11.39 -23.26 -64.05
CA SER A 219 -12.20 -22.43 -65.01
C SER A 219 -11.80 -20.95 -64.78
N GLU A 220 -11.40 -20.09 -65.71
CA GLU A 220 -11.55 -20.01 -67.16
C GLU A 220 -10.54 -18.96 -67.69
N GLU A 221 -10.20 -19.08 -68.97
CA GLU A 221 -9.45 -18.11 -69.77
C GLU A 221 -10.31 -16.87 -70.10
N ALA A 222 -9.70 -15.68 -70.13
CA ALA A 222 -9.99 -14.56 -71.05
C ALA A 222 -8.97 -13.43 -70.76
N ALA A 223 -7.92 -13.28 -71.58
CA ALA A 223 -7.89 -12.35 -72.72
C ALA A 223 -8.03 -10.88 -72.33
N PHE A 224 -6.92 -10.12 -72.33
CA PHE A 224 -6.74 -9.01 -73.27
C PHE A 224 -5.29 -8.48 -73.23
N ALA A 225 -4.68 -8.39 -74.41
CA ALA A 225 -3.47 -7.64 -74.67
C ALA A 225 -3.85 -6.21 -75.09
N ALA A 226 -3.12 -5.22 -74.56
CA ALA A 226 -2.80 -3.95 -75.21
C ALA A 226 -1.61 -3.33 -74.47
#